data_AF-A0A499V3E0-F1
#
_entry.id   AF-A0A499V3E0-F1
#
_cell.length_a   1.000
_cell.length_b   1.000
_cell.length_c   1.000
_cell.angle_alpha   90.00
_cell.angle_beta   90.00
_cell.angle_gamma   90.00
#
_symmetry.space_group_name_H-M   'P 1'
#
loop_
_entity.id
_entity.type
_entity.pdbx_description
1 polymer ?
#
loop_
_entity_poly.entity_id
_entity_poly.type
_entity_poly.pdbx_seq_one_letter_code
_entity_poly.pdbx_strand_id
1 'polypeptide(L)'
;MPIPGPGDPSQSIDLYIKPDKFRDAFLSNRLDASTAAVLAASQRPATPVAFAEPSKTPAWKTIPSWALVATEDHAIGADNERFMAKRAGSHTIDVDAPHAAYLTNPGAVTDLILQAAGSTSANAKPSLAKTGSSEQAAFLAGASGLAVASGAATFMLARKARAGT
;
A
#
# COMPACT_ATOMS: atom_id res chain seq x y z
N MET A 1 4.46 7.37 22.05
CA MET A 1 4.02 6.53 23.18
C MET A 1 4.11 5.10 22.68
N PRO A 2 4.87 4.21 23.34
CA PRO A 2 4.92 2.79 22.98
C PRO A 2 3.51 2.23 22.89
N ILE A 3 3.21 1.42 21.87
CA ILE A 3 1.90 0.77 21.80
C ILE A 3 1.90 -0.32 22.89
N PRO A 4 0.96 -0.30 23.86
CA PRO A 4 0.91 -1.34 24.88
C PRO A 4 0.63 -2.70 24.23
N GLY A 5 1.62 -3.59 24.23
CA GLY A 5 1.43 -5.00 23.88
C GLY A 5 0.82 -5.78 25.05
N PRO A 6 0.31 -7.01 24.83
CA PRO A 6 0.00 -7.91 25.94
C PRO A 6 1.30 -8.27 26.68
N GLY A 7 1.50 -7.73 27.88
CA GLY A 7 2.71 -7.96 28.68
C GLY A 7 3.05 -6.78 29.61
N ASP A 8 4.23 -6.87 30.24
CA ASP A 8 4.78 -5.83 31.09
C ASP A 8 5.07 -4.55 30.26
N PRO A 9 4.46 -3.39 30.59
CA PRO A 9 4.70 -2.12 29.90
C PRO A 9 6.17 -1.70 29.90
N SER A 10 6.97 -2.15 30.87
CA SER A 10 8.41 -1.87 30.95
C SER A 10 9.24 -2.66 29.92
N GLN A 11 8.63 -3.64 29.24
CA GLN A 11 9.25 -4.46 28.19
C GLN A 11 8.74 -4.14 26.78
N SER A 12 7.85 -3.15 26.64
CA SER A 12 7.29 -2.74 25.35
C SER A 12 8.29 -1.84 24.59
N ILE A 13 9.25 -2.49 23.92
CA ILE A 13 10.16 -1.83 22.98
C ILE A 13 9.46 -1.77 21.62
N ASP A 14 9.41 -0.57 21.03
CA ASP A 14 8.96 -0.36 19.66
C ASP A 14 10.17 -0.42 18.72
N LEU A 15 10.06 -1.22 17.66
CA LEU A 15 11.04 -1.27 16.58
C LEU A 15 10.54 -0.48 15.37
N TYR A 16 11.42 0.36 14.84
CA TYR A 16 11.22 1.15 13.62
C TYR A 16 12.45 1.02 12.73
N ILE A 17 12.26 1.12 11.41
CA ILE A 17 13.38 1.40 10.52
C ILE A 17 13.81 2.85 10.76
N LYS A 18 15.12 3.07 10.91
CA LYS A 18 15.65 4.43 11.10
C LYS A 18 15.19 5.33 9.94
N PRO A 19 14.63 6.52 10.21
CA PRO A 19 14.05 7.35 9.15
C PRO A 19 15.02 7.68 8.01
N ASP A 20 16.31 7.88 8.31
CA ASP A 20 17.37 8.15 7.33
C ASP A 20 17.74 6.92 6.47
N LYS A 21 17.36 5.72 6.92
CA LYS A 21 17.57 4.45 6.19
C LYS A 21 16.31 3.94 5.51
N PHE A 22 15.13 4.44 5.86
CA PHE A 22 13.84 3.95 5.37
C PHE A 22 13.74 3.93 3.84
N ARG A 23 14.14 5.03 3.20
CA ARG A 23 14.06 5.18 1.73
C ARG A 23 14.90 4.13 1.00
N ASP A 24 16.04 3.77 1.55
CA ASP A 24 16.92 2.75 0.96
C ASP A 24 16.45 1.34 1.34
N ALA A 25 16.29 1.07 2.63
CA ALA A 25 15.98 -0.27 3.14
C ALA A 25 14.60 -0.79 2.72
N PHE A 26 13.57 0.06 2.72
CA PHE A 26 12.18 -0.35 2.52
C PHE A 26 11.66 -0.03 1.11
N LEU A 27 12.26 0.96 0.44
CA LEU A 27 11.81 1.45 -0.86
C LEU A 27 12.87 1.29 -1.96
N SER A 28 14.09 0.82 -1.67
CA SER A 28 15.22 0.75 -2.62
C SER A 28 15.36 2.04 -3.45
N ASN A 29 15.15 3.19 -2.80
CA ASN A 29 15.17 4.52 -3.40
C ASN A 29 14.20 4.75 -4.57
N ARG A 30 13.20 3.89 -4.76
CA ARG A 30 12.25 3.93 -5.89
C ARG A 30 11.21 5.05 -5.80
N LEU A 31 10.97 5.61 -4.61
CA LEU A 31 10.11 6.79 -4.42
C LEU A 31 10.95 8.04 -4.11
N ASP A 32 10.38 9.20 -4.37
CA ASP A 32 11.00 10.48 -4.08
C ASP A 32 11.21 10.69 -2.57
N ALA A 33 12.13 11.57 -2.21
CA ALA A 33 12.52 11.79 -0.83
C ALA A 33 11.37 12.32 0.05
N SER A 34 10.48 13.14 -0.51
CA SER A 34 9.37 13.73 0.26
C SER A 34 8.32 12.67 0.60
N THR A 35 7.96 11.82 -0.37
CA THR A 35 7.08 10.66 -0.15
C THR A 35 7.70 9.68 0.84
N ALA A 36 8.99 9.36 0.68
CA ALA A 36 9.68 8.47 1.59
C ALA A 36 9.74 9.00 3.03
N ALA A 37 9.90 10.32 3.21
CA ALA A 37 9.89 10.94 4.54
C ALA A 37 8.52 10.84 5.22
N VAL A 38 7.43 11.04 4.46
CA VAL A 38 6.06 10.85 4.99
C VAL A 38 5.82 9.39 5.39
N LEU A 39 6.23 8.44 4.54
CA LEU A 39 6.09 7.01 4.84
C LEU A 39 6.93 6.59 6.05
N ALA A 40 8.16 7.08 6.17
CA ALA A 40 9.04 6.83 7.31
C ALA A 40 8.43 7.36 8.63
N ALA A 41 7.82 8.55 8.60
CA ALA A 41 7.14 9.13 9.75
C ALA A 41 5.83 8.40 10.10
N SER A 42 5.21 7.73 9.13
CA SER A 42 3.94 7.02 9.28
C SER A 42 4.11 5.54 9.64
N GLN A 43 5.34 5.09 9.89
CA GLN A 43 5.61 3.71 10.31
C GLN A 43 4.80 3.35 11.56
N ARG A 44 4.19 2.16 11.55
CA ARG A 44 3.65 1.54 12.77
C ARG A 44 4.75 0.71 13.41
N PRO A 45 4.93 0.77 14.74
CA PRO A 45 5.96 0.01 15.41
C PRO A 45 5.73 -1.50 15.29
N ALA A 46 6.82 -2.25 15.17
CA ALA A 46 6.85 -3.68 15.40
C ALA A 46 7.33 -3.97 16.82
N THR A 47 6.82 -5.02 17.46
CA THR A 47 7.34 -5.46 18.76
C THR A 47 8.43 -6.51 18.55
N PRO A 48 9.52 -6.54 19.35
CA PRO A 48 10.52 -7.60 19.27
C PRO A 48 9.93 -8.99 19.48
N VAL A 49 8.91 -9.08 20.33
CA VAL A 49 8.19 -10.33 20.63
C VAL A 49 7.60 -10.95 19.37
N ALA A 50 7.08 -10.14 18.43
CA ALA A 50 6.50 -10.65 17.18
C ALA A 50 7.50 -11.43 16.31
N PHE A 51 8.81 -11.18 16.45
CA PHE A 51 9.85 -11.89 15.71
C PHE A 51 10.31 -13.19 16.38
N ALA A 52 10.04 -13.34 17.69
CA ALA A 52 10.47 -14.50 18.48
C ALA A 52 9.30 -15.44 18.86
N GLU A 53 8.05 -15.00 18.66
CA GLU A 53 6.88 -15.79 18.99
C GLU A 53 6.82 -17.08 18.15
N PRO A 54 6.68 -18.26 18.79
CA PRO A 54 6.56 -19.51 18.06
C PRO A 54 5.30 -19.53 17.18
N SER A 55 5.48 -19.83 15.89
CA SER A 55 4.35 -20.07 15.00
C SER A 55 3.61 -21.36 15.42
N LYS A 56 2.27 -21.35 15.33
CA LYS A 56 1.45 -22.56 15.44
C LYS A 56 1.57 -23.39 14.16
N THR A 57 0.67 -24.34 13.92
CA THR A 57 0.62 -25.06 12.65
C THR A 57 0.46 -24.07 11.48
N PRO A 58 1.43 -24.02 10.55
CA PRO A 58 1.36 -23.05 9.46
C PRO A 58 0.27 -23.43 8.46
N ALA A 59 -0.56 -22.46 8.08
CA ALA A 59 -1.69 -22.67 7.18
C ALA A 59 -1.29 -23.18 5.78
N TRP A 60 -0.09 -22.80 5.30
CA TRP A 60 0.43 -23.23 3.99
C TRP A 60 0.69 -24.75 3.89
N LYS A 61 0.55 -25.51 4.98
CA LYS A 61 0.58 -26.99 4.94
C LYS A 61 -0.70 -27.60 4.37
N THR A 62 -1.82 -26.89 4.42
CA THR A 62 -3.14 -27.41 4.00
C THR A 62 -3.87 -26.47 3.04
N ILE A 63 -3.49 -25.19 2.98
CA ILE A 63 -4.05 -24.20 2.07
C ILE A 63 -3.00 -23.88 1.00
N PRO A 64 -3.36 -23.89 -0.30
CA PRO A 64 -2.48 -23.43 -1.36
C PRO A 64 -1.86 -22.06 -1.05
N SER A 65 -0.59 -21.89 -1.42
CA SER A 65 0.21 -20.72 -1.03
C SER A 65 0.72 -19.97 -2.26
N TRP A 66 0.75 -18.64 -2.18
CA TRP A 66 1.31 -17.74 -3.19
C TRP A 66 2.29 -16.78 -2.54
N ALA A 67 3.37 -16.46 -3.24
CA ALA A 67 4.40 -15.54 -2.77
C ALA A 67 4.86 -14.62 -3.91
N LEU A 68 5.04 -13.34 -3.57
CA LEU A 68 5.78 -12.38 -4.39
C LEU A 68 7.14 -12.20 -3.73
N VAL A 69 8.21 -12.38 -4.51
CA VAL A 69 9.58 -12.07 -4.11
C VAL A 69 9.95 -10.73 -4.72
N ALA A 70 10.26 -9.75 -3.87
CA ALA A 70 10.72 -8.45 -4.27
C ALA A 70 12.25 -8.50 -4.42
N THR A 71 12.74 -8.39 -5.66
CA THR A 71 14.18 -8.63 -5.93
C THR A 71 15.10 -7.56 -5.34
N GLU A 72 14.55 -6.38 -5.02
CA GLU A 72 15.25 -5.24 -4.41
C GLU A 72 14.79 -5.00 -2.96
N ASP A 73 14.28 -6.04 -2.29
CA ASP A 73 13.99 -5.98 -0.87
C ASP A 73 15.29 -6.00 -0.04
N HIS A 74 15.63 -4.86 0.56
CA HIS A 74 16.77 -4.71 1.47
C HIS A 74 16.40 -4.85 2.96
N ALA A 75 15.11 -5.00 3.29
CA ALA A 75 14.61 -5.19 4.64
C ALA A 75 14.60 -6.66 5.05
N ILE A 76 14.11 -7.56 4.19
CA ILE A 76 14.15 -9.02 4.39
C ILE A 76 15.28 -9.68 3.59
N GLY A 77 15.53 -9.20 2.37
CA GLY A 77 16.44 -9.82 1.41
C GLY A 77 15.73 -10.84 0.51
N ALA A 78 15.84 -10.66 -0.81
CA ALA A 78 15.18 -11.51 -1.81
C ALA A 78 15.47 -13.02 -1.64
N ASP A 79 16.70 -13.39 -1.26
CA ASP A 79 17.04 -14.81 -1.05
C ASP A 79 16.36 -15.41 0.17
N ASN A 80 16.14 -14.61 1.22
CA ASN A 80 15.36 -15.03 2.39
C ASN A 80 13.88 -15.20 2.01
N GLU A 81 13.33 -14.29 1.20
CA GLU A 81 11.97 -14.43 0.68
C GLU A 81 11.81 -15.70 -0.16
N ARG A 82 12.73 -15.98 -1.08
CA ARG A 82 12.75 -17.22 -1.87
C ARG A 82 12.84 -18.46 -0.99
N PHE A 83 13.68 -18.43 0.05
CA PHE A 83 13.76 -19.52 1.02
C PHE A 83 12.42 -19.75 1.73
N MET A 84 11.76 -18.67 2.18
CA MET A 84 10.45 -18.74 2.84
C MET A 84 9.37 -19.28 1.90
N ALA A 85 9.30 -18.77 0.66
CA ALA A 85 8.35 -19.22 -0.35
C ALA A 85 8.55 -20.69 -0.71
N LYS A 86 9.80 -21.12 -0.92
CA LYS A 86 10.15 -22.52 -1.18
C LYS A 86 9.75 -23.43 -0.02
N ARG A 87 10.02 -23.03 1.22
CA ARG A 87 9.64 -23.79 2.42
C ARG A 87 8.13 -23.94 2.56
N ALA A 88 7.37 -22.95 2.10
CA ALA A 88 5.91 -22.95 2.08
C ALA A 88 5.31 -23.69 0.87
N GLY A 89 6.11 -24.07 -0.14
CA GLY A 89 5.62 -24.67 -1.38
C GLY A 89 4.77 -23.71 -2.22
N SER A 90 5.07 -22.41 -2.17
CA SER A 90 4.24 -21.37 -2.77
C SER A 90 4.38 -21.29 -4.30
N HIS A 91 3.29 -20.97 -4.98
CA HIS A 91 3.33 -20.38 -6.32
C HIS A 91 4.04 -19.03 -6.22
N THR A 92 5.24 -18.94 -6.79
CA THR A 92 6.14 -17.80 -6.56
C THR A 92 6.35 -17.01 -7.84
N ILE A 93 6.29 -15.68 -7.73
CA ILE A 93 6.73 -14.76 -8.78
C ILE A 93 7.84 -13.86 -8.24
N ASP A 94 8.85 -13.59 -9.06
CA ASP A 94 9.86 -12.58 -8.77
C ASP A 94 9.45 -11.26 -9.46
N VAL A 95 9.57 -10.15 -8.74
CA VAL A 95 9.21 -8.81 -9.24
C VAL A 95 10.35 -7.84 -8.92
N ASP A 96 10.77 -7.06 -9.93
CA ASP A 96 11.67 -5.91 -9.72
C ASP A 96 10.94 -4.82 -8.92
N ALA A 97 11.01 -4.97 -7.61
CA ALA A 97 10.32 -4.16 -6.62
C ALA A 97 11.13 -4.12 -5.32
N PRO A 98 11.01 -3.04 -4.53
CA PRO A 98 11.48 -3.00 -3.16
C PRO A 98 10.52 -3.75 -2.22
N HIS A 99 10.86 -3.80 -0.93
CA HIS A 99 9.99 -4.38 0.11
C HIS A 99 8.54 -3.88 0.03
N ALA A 100 8.33 -2.58 -0.19
CA ALA A 100 7.01 -2.01 -0.41
C ALA A 100 6.49 -2.18 -1.86
N ALA A 101 6.47 -3.41 -2.38
CA ALA A 101 6.02 -3.73 -3.74
C ALA A 101 4.57 -3.27 -4.01
N TYR A 102 3.72 -3.19 -2.98
CA TYR A 102 2.35 -2.70 -3.12
C TYR A 102 2.26 -1.20 -3.43
N LEU A 103 3.30 -0.41 -3.14
CA LEU A 103 3.35 1.01 -3.50
C LEU A 103 3.92 1.23 -4.91
N THR A 104 4.92 0.43 -5.29
CA THR A 104 5.72 0.63 -6.51
C THR A 104 5.24 -0.22 -7.68
N ASN A 105 4.75 -1.44 -7.40
CA ASN A 105 4.30 -2.43 -8.37
C ASN A 105 2.89 -2.96 -8.01
N PRO A 106 1.88 -2.09 -7.77
CA PRO A 106 0.55 -2.51 -7.30
C PRO A 106 -0.16 -3.47 -8.27
N GLY A 107 0.12 -3.39 -9.57
CA GLY A 107 -0.41 -4.31 -10.58
C GLY A 107 0.01 -5.76 -10.33
N ALA A 108 1.31 -6.00 -10.16
CA ALA A 108 1.85 -7.35 -9.90
C ALA A 108 1.29 -7.96 -8.60
N VAL A 109 1.15 -7.13 -7.56
CA VAL A 109 0.51 -7.54 -6.30
C VAL A 109 -0.96 -7.91 -6.52
N THR A 110 -1.69 -7.07 -7.24
CA THR A 110 -3.12 -7.29 -7.52
C THR A 110 -3.33 -8.57 -8.33
N ASP A 111 -2.54 -8.78 -9.38
CA ASP A 111 -2.65 -9.95 -10.25
C ASP A 111 -2.37 -11.25 -9.48
N LEU A 112 -1.37 -11.26 -8.59
CA LEU A 112 -1.07 -12.43 -7.76
C LEU A 112 -2.22 -12.74 -6.79
N ILE A 113 -2.81 -11.72 -6.17
CA ILE A 113 -3.98 -11.88 -5.29
C ILE A 113 -5.18 -12.44 -6.08
N LEU A 114 -5.46 -11.92 -7.27
CA LEU A 114 -6.55 -12.40 -8.12
C LEU A 114 -6.34 -13.85 -8.55
N GLN A 115 -5.10 -14.24 -8.87
CA GLN A 115 -4.75 -15.63 -9.14
C GLN A 115 -5.02 -16.53 -7.94
N ALA A 116 -4.58 -16.14 -6.74
CA ALA A 116 -4.81 -16.90 -5.51
C ALA A 116 -6.31 -17.06 -5.20
N ALA A 117 -7.08 -15.98 -5.31
CA ALA A 117 -8.52 -15.99 -5.07
C ALA A 117 -9.31 -16.83 -6.10
N GLY A 118 -8.91 -16.77 -7.37
CA GLY A 118 -9.49 -17.59 -8.43
C GLY A 118 -9.17 -19.08 -8.30
N SER A 119 -7.98 -19.42 -7.79
CA SER A 119 -7.52 -20.81 -7.62
C SER A 119 -8.20 -21.53 -6.45
N THR A 120 -8.69 -20.78 -5.47
CA THR A 120 -9.34 -21.31 -4.26
C THR A 120 -10.86 -21.38 -4.37
N SER A 121 -11.43 -20.78 -5.43
CA SER A 121 -12.87 -20.75 -5.68
C SER A 121 -13.22 -21.71 -6.81
N ALA A 122 -13.85 -22.85 -6.51
CA ALA A 122 -14.20 -23.86 -7.51
C ALA A 122 -15.17 -23.38 -8.63
N ASN A 123 -15.64 -22.11 -8.62
CA ASN A 123 -16.42 -21.51 -9.71
C ASN A 123 -16.66 -19.99 -9.63
N ALA A 124 -15.75 -19.18 -9.06
CA ALA A 124 -15.96 -17.73 -9.00
C ALA A 124 -14.76 -16.96 -9.55
N LYS A 125 -14.96 -16.23 -10.66
CA LYS A 125 -14.11 -15.07 -10.97
C LYS A 125 -14.30 -14.07 -9.83
N PRO A 126 -13.26 -13.74 -9.05
CA PRO A 126 -13.38 -12.68 -8.06
C PRO A 126 -13.68 -11.38 -8.81
N SER A 127 -14.88 -10.81 -8.62
CA SER A 127 -15.14 -9.45 -9.07
C SER A 127 -14.45 -8.51 -8.09
N LEU A 128 -13.74 -7.50 -8.57
CA LEU A 128 -13.29 -6.41 -7.72
C LEU A 128 -14.47 -5.89 -6.90
N ALA A 129 -14.27 -5.70 -5.60
CA ALA A 129 -15.28 -5.06 -4.77
C ALA A 129 -15.64 -3.70 -5.41
N LYS A 130 -16.93 -3.36 -5.48
CA LYS A 130 -17.42 -2.05 -5.94
C LYS A 130 -17.10 -0.94 -4.92
N THR A 131 -15.94 -1.00 -4.28
CA THR A 131 -15.43 0.01 -3.33
C THR A 131 -14.63 1.09 -4.03
N GLY A 132 -14.43 0.97 -5.35
CA GLY A 132 -13.97 2.06 -6.20
C GLY A 132 -15.08 3.09 -6.42
N SER A 133 -14.86 4.31 -5.94
CA SER A 133 -15.67 5.49 -6.16
C SER A 133 -15.82 5.82 -7.66
N SER A 134 -16.72 5.13 -8.35
CA SER A 134 -17.26 5.63 -9.62
C SER A 134 -18.28 6.75 -9.37
N GLU A 135 -19.00 6.70 -8.24
CA GLU A 135 -20.01 7.70 -7.89
C GLU A 135 -19.42 9.05 -7.41
N GLN A 136 -18.31 9.09 -6.64
CA GLN A 136 -17.72 10.39 -6.25
C GLN A 136 -16.90 11.03 -7.39
N ALA A 137 -16.38 10.24 -8.34
CA ALA A 137 -15.74 10.78 -9.54
C ALA A 137 -16.76 11.50 -10.44
N ALA A 138 -17.97 10.94 -10.58
CA ALA A 138 -19.08 11.60 -11.30
C ALA A 138 -19.60 12.84 -10.56
N PHE A 139 -19.63 12.83 -9.22
CA PHE A 139 -20.07 13.99 -8.43
C PHE A 139 -19.06 15.15 -8.47
N LEU A 140 -17.75 14.88 -8.47
CA LEU A 140 -16.71 15.91 -8.60
C LEU A 140 -16.56 16.45 -10.04
N ALA A 141 -16.83 15.61 -11.06
CA ALA A 141 -16.94 16.08 -12.44
C ALA A 141 -18.19 16.94 -12.67
N GLY A 142 -19.32 16.61 -12.04
CA GLY A 142 -20.56 17.39 -12.12
C GLY A 142 -20.49 18.73 -11.38
N ALA A 143 -19.84 18.79 -10.21
CA ALA A 143 -19.73 20.01 -9.42
C ALA A 143 -18.75 21.04 -10.01
N SER A 144 -17.83 20.62 -10.88
CA SER A 144 -16.90 21.53 -11.57
C SER A 144 -17.52 22.25 -12.78
N GLY A 145 -18.67 21.77 -13.29
CA GLY A 145 -19.37 22.36 -14.43
C GLY A 145 -20.18 23.62 -14.13
N LEU A 146 -20.50 23.90 -12.86
CA LEU A 146 -21.38 25.02 -12.47
C LEU A 146 -20.69 26.21 -11.82
N ALA A 147 -19.36 26.18 -11.62
CA ALA A 147 -18.63 27.31 -11.04
C ALA A 147 -18.06 28.29 -12.08
N VAL A 148 -17.93 27.90 -13.36
CA VAL A 148 -17.34 28.78 -14.41
C VAL A 148 -18.38 29.73 -15.03
N ALA A 149 -19.67 29.39 -14.99
CA ALA A 149 -20.72 30.21 -15.60
C ALA A 149 -21.09 31.48 -14.80
N SER A 150 -20.93 31.45 -13.47
CA SER A 150 -21.32 32.58 -12.61
C SER A 150 -20.26 33.71 -12.55
N GLY A 151 -18.99 33.38 -12.77
CA GLY A 151 -17.89 34.35 -12.73
C GLY A 151 -17.86 35.30 -13.93
N ALA A 152 -18.15 34.79 -15.13
CA ALA A 152 -18.11 35.59 -16.36
C ALA A 152 -19.27 36.60 -16.45
N ALA A 153 -20.45 36.26 -15.93
CA ALA A 153 -21.61 37.16 -15.92
C ALA A 153 -21.38 38.39 -15.01
N THR A 154 -20.77 38.19 -13.84
CA THR A 154 -20.48 39.27 -12.89
C THR A 154 -19.43 40.24 -13.44
N PHE A 155 -18.43 39.75 -14.17
CA PHE A 155 -17.39 40.61 -14.77
C PHE A 155 -17.90 41.42 -15.98
N MET A 156 -18.82 40.88 -16.78
CA MET A 156 -19.39 41.61 -17.92
C MET A 156 -20.43 42.65 -17.51
N LEU A 157 -21.20 42.40 -16.44
CA LEU A 157 -22.14 43.39 -15.89
C LEU A 157 -21.41 44.59 -15.24
N ALA A 158 -20.29 44.35 -14.56
CA ALA A 158 -19.47 45.43 -13.98
C ALA A 158 -18.81 46.33 -15.04
N ARG A 159 -18.44 45.77 -16.20
CA ARG A 159 -17.81 46.52 -17.30
C ARG A 159 -18.79 47.41 -18.07
N LYS A 160 -20.07 47.01 -18.17
CA LYS A 160 -21.13 47.80 -18.82
C LYS A 160 -21.59 48.98 -17.96
N ALA A 161 -21.57 48.84 -16.62
CA ALA A 161 -21.90 49.92 -15.69
C ALA A 161 -20.84 51.04 -15.65
N ARG A 162 -19.59 50.74 -16.00
CA ARG A 162 -18.48 51.71 -16.02
C ARG A 162 -18.30 52.47 -17.34
N ALA A 163 -19.05 52.11 -18.38
CA ALA A 163 -18.96 52.73 -19.70
C ALA A 163 -20.15 53.65 -20.04
N GLY A 164 -20.99 53.97 -19.05
CA GLY A 164 -22.25 54.70 -19.22
C GLY A 164 -22.39 55.99 -18.40
N THR A 165 -21.29 56.65 -18.06
CA THR A 165 -21.27 58.01 -17.48
C THR A 165 -20.24 58.86 -18.20
#